data_AF-A0A5N7MQY6-F1
#
_entry.id   AF-A0A5N7MQY6-F1
#
_cell.length_a   1.000
_cell.length_b   1.000
_cell.length_c   1.000
_cell.angle_alpha   90.00
_cell.angle_beta   90.00
_cell.angle_gamma   90.00
#
_symmetry.space_group_name_H-M   'P 1'
#
loop_
_entity.id
_entity.type
_entity.pdbx_description
1 polymer ?
#
loop_
_entity_poly.entity_id
_entity_poly.type
_entity_poly.pdbx_seq_one_letter_code
_entity_poly.pdbx_strand_id
1 'polypeptide(L)'
;MAQDKALIQGLNDKFSQAFNEGNAAAVAALYTGDAVILPPGGEMMKGRNAIQAFWKGATEHLGDGKLTTVDVRPLGSTTAREIGTFTFCQATPRFTR
;
A
#
# COMPACT_ATOMS: atom_id res chain seq x y z
N MET A 1 -16.68 9.19 -7.63
CA MET A 1 -17.01 7.79 -7.25
C MET A 1 -15.71 7.01 -7.13
N ALA A 2 -15.65 5.83 -6.50
CA ALA A 2 -14.44 4.99 -6.35
C ALA A 2 -13.82 4.46 -7.66
N GLN A 3 -14.16 5.10 -8.77
CA GLN A 3 -13.89 4.76 -10.17
C GLN A 3 -13.13 5.88 -10.89
N ASP A 4 -12.77 6.94 -10.16
CA ASP A 4 -11.98 8.05 -10.68
C ASP A 4 -10.50 7.76 -10.42
N LYS A 5 -9.69 7.78 -11.48
CA LYS A 5 -8.25 7.60 -11.42
C LYS A 5 -7.59 8.58 -10.46
N ALA A 6 -8.06 9.83 -10.38
CA ALA A 6 -7.51 10.83 -9.48
C ALA A 6 -7.76 10.48 -8.00
N LEU A 7 -8.93 9.92 -7.68
CA LEU A 7 -9.24 9.47 -6.32
C LEU A 7 -8.36 8.29 -5.90
N ILE A 8 -8.16 7.31 -6.80
CA ILE A 8 -7.31 6.15 -6.54
C ILE A 8 -5.85 6.58 -6.38
N GLN A 9 -5.35 7.48 -7.24
CA GLN A 9 -4.01 8.05 -7.09
C GLN A 9 -3.87 8.76 -5.73
N GLY A 10 -4.88 9.52 -5.29
CA GLY A 10 -4.84 10.17 -3.98
C GLY A 10 -4.79 9.18 -2.80
N LEU A 11 -5.33 7.97 -2.93
CA LEU A 11 -5.17 6.91 -1.93
C LEU A 11 -3.75 6.32 -1.96
N ASN A 12 -3.19 6.13 -3.15
CA ASN A 12 -1.81 5.69 -3.34
C ASN A 12 -0.78 6.71 -2.82
N ASP A 13 -1.08 8.00 -2.93
CA ASP A 13 -0.24 9.08 -2.40
C ASP A 13 -0.25 9.03 -0.86
N LYS A 14 -1.42 8.83 -0.25
CA LYS A 14 -1.55 8.62 1.21
C LYS A 14 -0.83 7.37 1.68
N PHE A 15 -0.92 6.28 0.91
CA PHE A 15 -0.17 5.05 1.17
C PHE A 15 1.33 5.36 1.16
N SER A 16 1.81 5.99 0.10
CA SER A 16 3.24 6.29 -0.11
C SER A 16 3.78 7.19 1.00
N GLN A 17 3.02 8.21 1.40
CA GLN A 17 3.36 9.08 2.53
C GLN A 17 3.49 8.27 3.84
N ALA A 18 2.44 7.53 4.22
CA ALA A 18 2.44 6.75 5.46
C ALA A 18 3.55 5.70 5.49
N PHE A 19 3.80 5.04 4.35
CA PHE A 19 4.88 4.07 4.19
C PHE A 19 6.25 4.73 4.41
N ASN A 20 6.50 5.87 3.79
CA ASN A 20 7.77 6.59 3.89
C ASN A 20 8.01 7.18 5.30
N GLU A 21 6.96 7.44 6.06
CA GLU A 21 7.03 7.81 7.48
C GLU A 21 7.24 6.58 8.40
N GLY A 22 7.21 5.35 7.87
CA GLY A 22 7.26 4.12 8.66
C GLY A 22 5.97 3.84 9.45
N ASN A 23 4.86 4.50 9.09
CA ASN A 23 3.59 4.40 9.80
C ASN A 23 2.73 3.26 9.23
N ALA A 24 3.10 2.03 9.58
CA ALA A 24 2.39 0.83 9.13
C ALA A 24 0.91 0.78 9.55
N ALA A 25 0.55 1.41 10.68
CA ALA A 25 -0.85 1.49 11.13
C ALA A 25 -1.69 2.38 10.19
N ALA A 26 -1.15 3.53 9.77
CA ALA A 26 -1.80 4.39 8.79
C ALA A 26 -1.92 3.72 7.42
N VAL A 27 -0.90 2.96 6.99
CA VAL A 27 -0.98 2.13 5.78
C VAL A 27 -2.12 1.11 5.91
N ALA A 28 -2.18 0.37 7.02
CA ALA A 28 -3.21 -0.65 7.24
C ALA A 28 -4.63 -0.07 7.32
N ALA A 29 -4.79 1.17 7.76
CA ALA A 29 -6.10 1.85 7.81
C ALA A 29 -6.71 2.08 6.43
N LEU A 30 -5.91 2.08 5.36
CA LEU A 30 -6.40 2.18 3.97
C LEU A 30 -7.05 0.88 3.46
N TYR A 31 -6.87 -0.23 4.17
CA TYR A 31 -7.44 -1.53 3.82
C TYR A 31 -8.75 -1.79 4.57
N THR A 32 -9.67 -2.53 3.96
CA THR A 32 -10.87 -3.05 4.65
C THR A 32 -10.48 -4.08 5.71
N GLY A 33 -11.38 -4.35 6.66
CA GLY A 33 -11.11 -5.27 7.76
C GLY A 33 -10.80 -6.70 7.33
N ASP A 34 -11.37 -7.12 6.20
CA ASP A 34 -11.30 -8.43 5.55
C ASP A 34 -10.35 -8.46 4.34
N ALA A 35 -9.57 -7.39 4.13
CA ALA A 35 -8.68 -7.28 2.98
C ALA A 35 -7.64 -8.41 2.93
N VAL A 36 -7.17 -8.67 1.72
CA VAL A 36 -6.15 -9.67 1.43
C VAL A 36 -5.03 -9.02 0.61
N ILE A 37 -3.78 -9.26 0.99
CA ILE A 37 -2.61 -8.91 0.18
C ILE A 37 -1.87 -10.18 -0.24
N LEU A 38 -1.27 -10.12 -1.44
CA LEU A 38 -0.57 -11.23 -2.09
C LEU A 38 0.87 -10.81 -2.41
N PRO A 39 1.80 -10.89 -1.43
CA PRO A 39 3.21 -10.62 -1.67
C PRO A 39 3.80 -11.60 -2.70
N PRO A 40 4.69 -11.15 -3.60
CA PRO A 40 5.34 -12.05 -4.55
C PRO A 40 6.10 -13.19 -3.84
N GLY A 41 5.76 -14.44 -4.17
CA GLY A 41 6.42 -15.64 -3.62
C GLY A 41 6.24 -15.89 -2.12
N GLY A 42 5.43 -15.08 -1.44
CA GLY A 42 5.18 -15.17 0.00
C GLY A 42 3.80 -15.72 0.36
N GLU A 43 3.54 -15.84 1.66
CA GLU A 43 2.22 -16.18 2.17
C GLU A 43 1.23 -15.03 1.99
N MET A 44 -0.04 -15.39 1.83
CA MET A 44 -1.15 -14.44 1.78
C MET A 44 -1.42 -13.86 3.17
N MET A 45 -1.52 -12.54 3.29
CA MET A 45 -1.93 -11.90 4.55
C MET A 45 -3.42 -11.57 4.50
N LYS A 46 -4.17 -12.04 5.50
CA LYS A 46 -5.62 -11.85 5.61
C LYS A 46 -5.98 -10.95 6.79
N GLY A 47 -6.80 -9.96 6.52
CA GLY A 47 -7.30 -9.00 7.49
C GLY A 47 -6.28 -7.94 7.89
N ARG A 48 -6.80 -6.83 8.43
CA ARG A 48 -6.01 -5.61 8.67
C ARG A 48 -4.80 -5.81 9.59
N ASN A 49 -4.90 -6.67 10.61
CA ASN A 49 -3.81 -6.90 11.55
C ASN A 49 -2.59 -7.58 10.88
N ALA A 50 -2.84 -8.58 10.03
CA ALA A 50 -1.76 -9.26 9.29
C ALA A 50 -1.14 -8.31 8.26
N ILE A 51 -1.97 -7.50 7.59
CA ILE A 51 -1.51 -6.47 6.65
C ILE A 51 -0.63 -5.43 7.35
N GLN A 52 -1.00 -4.98 8.56
CA GLN A 52 -0.19 -4.05 9.34
C GLN A 52 1.18 -4.64 9.69
N ALA A 53 1.22 -5.90 10.13
CA ALA A 53 2.47 -6.58 10.46
C ALA A 53 3.38 -6.71 9.23
N PHE A 54 2.82 -7.05 8.07
CA PHE A 54 3.55 -7.10 6.81
C PHE A 54 4.17 -5.74 6.45
N TRP A 55 3.37 -4.68 6.45
CA TRP A 55 3.88 -3.35 6.09
C TRP A 55 4.88 -2.81 7.11
N LYS A 56 4.75 -3.15 8.39
CA LYS A 56 5.76 -2.81 9.42
C LYS A 56 7.12 -3.40 9.04
N GLY A 57 7.18 -4.70 8.77
CA GLY A 57 8.44 -5.34 8.36
C GLY A 57 9.00 -4.76 7.05
N ALA A 58 8.14 -4.42 6.09
CA ALA A 58 8.57 -3.77 4.85
C ALA A 58 9.23 -2.41 5.13
N THR A 59 8.62 -1.56 5.96
CA THR A 59 9.14 -0.21 6.27
C THR A 59 10.45 -0.20 7.07
N GLU A 60 10.86 -1.32 7.65
CA GLU A 60 12.15 -1.45 8.33
C GLU A 60 13.33 -1.55 7.34
N HIS A 61 13.06 -1.98 6.10
CA HIS A 61 14.08 -2.24 5.08
C HIS A 61 13.87 -1.45 3.78
N LEU A 62 12.67 -0.93 3.56
CA LEU A 62 12.27 -0.24 2.35
C LEU A 62 11.79 1.18 2.67
N GLY A 63 12.09 2.10 1.76
CA GLY A 63 11.64 3.48 1.79
C GLY A 63 11.48 4.03 0.37
N ASP A 64 11.22 5.34 0.26
CA ASP A 64 10.94 6.00 -1.03
C ASP A 64 9.89 5.25 -1.87
N GLY A 65 8.88 4.73 -1.17
CA GLY A 65 7.74 4.04 -1.76
C GLY A 65 6.93 5.01 -2.59
N LYS A 66 6.68 4.64 -3.85
CA LYS A 66 5.82 5.38 -4.77
C LYS A 66 4.92 4.42 -5.53
N LEU A 67 3.62 4.68 -5.49
CA LEU A 67 2.61 3.97 -6.26
C LEU A 67 2.04 4.90 -7.34
N THR A 68 1.95 4.41 -8.58
CA THR A 68 1.40 5.17 -9.70
C THR A 68 0.25 4.41 -10.33
N THR A 69 -0.94 5.02 -10.33
CA THR A 69 -2.14 4.47 -10.94
C THR A 69 -2.06 4.56 -12.46
N VAL A 70 -2.16 3.42 -13.15
CA VAL A 70 -2.14 3.35 -14.62
C VAL A 70 -3.56 3.30 -15.18
N ASP A 71 -4.35 2.34 -14.72
CA ASP A 71 -5.74 2.10 -15.15
C ASP A 71 -6.65 1.90 -13.93
N VAL A 72 -7.89 2.42 -14.02
CA VAL A 72 -8.96 2.16 -13.06
C VAL A 72 -10.18 1.73 -13.84
N ARG A 73 -10.60 0.49 -13.62
CA ARG A 73 -11.78 -0.09 -14.27
C ARG A 73 -12.89 -0.34 -13.26
N PRO A 74 -14.07 0.28 -13.42
CA PRO A 74 -15.26 -0.07 -12.67
C PRO A 74 -15.63 -1.54 -12.86
N LEU A 75 -16.01 -2.22 -11.76
CA LEU A 75 -16.57 -3.57 -11.75
C LEU A 75 -17.99 -3.62 -11.17
N GLY A 76 -18.59 -2.46 -10.94
CA GLY A 76 -19.90 -2.26 -10.32
C GLY A 76 -20.02 -0.82 -9.82
N SER A 77 -21.09 -0.47 -9.10
CA SER A 77 -21.28 0.89 -8.57
C SER A 77 -20.29 1.25 -7.45
N THR A 78 -19.84 0.25 -6.67
CA THR A 78 -19.01 0.43 -5.48
C THR A 78 -17.63 -0.20 -5.58
N THR A 79 -17.32 -0.88 -6.69
CA THR A 79 -16.09 -1.67 -6.84
C THR A 79 -15.36 -1.26 -8.09
N ALA A 80 -14.03 -1.15 -7.99
CA ALA A 80 -13.14 -0.95 -9.12
C ALA A 80 -11.91 -1.83 -8.98
N ARG A 81 -11.26 -2.12 -10.11
CA ARG A 81 -9.93 -2.70 -10.17
C ARG A 81 -8.96 -1.60 -10.59
N GLU A 82 -7.88 -1.46 -9.83
CA GLU A 82 -6.72 -0.69 -10.23
C GLU A 82 -5.66 -1.58 -10.89
N ILE A 83 -4.98 -1.06 -11.92
CA ILE A 83 -3.67 -1.53 -12.36
C ILE A 83 -2.69 -0.37 -12.20
N GLY A 84 -1.51 -0.63 -11.65
CA GLY A 84 -0.52 0.39 -11.37
C GLY A 84 0.91 -0.14 -11.42
N THR A 85 1.86 0.76 -11.26
CA THR A 85 3.28 0.44 -11.03
C THR A 85 3.68 0.90 -9.64
N PHE A 86 4.74 0.30 -9.11
CA PHE A 86 5.31 0.72 -7.83
C PHE A 86 6.83 0.70 -7.88
N THR A 87 7.44 1.56 -7.07
CA THR A 87 8.87 1.53 -6.76
C THR A 87 9.05 1.59 -5.25
N PHE A 88 10.04 0.86 -4.76
CA PHE A 88 10.58 0.99 -3.41
C PHE A 88 12.09 0.98 -3.52
N CYS A 89 12.76 1.76 -2.70
CA CYS A 89 14.21 1.74 -2.57
C CYS A 89 14.60 1.04 -1.27
N GLN A 90 15.81 0.47 -1.22
CA GLN A 90 16.37 0.01 0.04
C GLN A 90 16.48 1.23 0.97
N ALA A 91 15.90 1.12 2.15
CA ALA A 91 16.02 2.16 3.16
C ALA A 91 17.50 2.30 3.54
N THR A 92 18.03 3.52 3.48
CA THR A 92 19.38 3.79 3.99
C THR A 92 19.44 3.37 5.47
N PRO A 93 20.45 2.61 5.91
CA PRO A 93 20.55 2.18 7.30
C PRO A 93 20.48 3.39 8.23
N ARG A 94 19.48 3.43 9.12
CA ARG A 94 19.45 4.38 10.23
C ARG A 94 20.52 3.96 11.24
N PHE A 95 21.75 4.44 11.06
CA PHE A 95 22.75 4.37 12.11
C PHE A 95 22.30 5.31 13.25
N THR A 96 21.63 4.74 14.25
CA THR A 96 21.49 5.39 15.55
C THR A 96 22.88 5.51 16.19
N ARG A 97 23.30 6.74 16.44
CA ARG A 97 24.53 7.09 17.14
C ARG A 97 24.38 6.85 18.64
#